data_AF-A0AAD6TQ69-F1
#
_entry.id   AF-A0AAD6TQ69-F1
#
_cell.length_a   1.000
_cell.length_b   1.000
_cell.length_c   1.000
_cell.angle_alpha   90.00
_cell.angle_beta   90.00
_cell.angle_gamma   90.00
#
_symmetry.space_group_name_H-M   'P 1'
#
loop_
_entity.id
_entity.type
_entity.pdbx_description
1 polymer ?
#
loop_
_entity_poly.entity_id
_entity_poly.type
_entity_poly.pdbx_seq_one_letter_code
_entity_poly.pdbx_strand_id
1 'polypeptide(L)'
;LAGSTRYASVFHREQAIMTYLQHTDVFDTYQSLSLLLANKYKRALDLLGTAPALGRAMRELGVQDRSTFVEWLAAEKACLMALKSEPLEETLAMEYYQKLVNLDEQTYVPLVYRVLPSPSNLHLQETTIPPLPADASAANYAEEAKATRRLEAQRRHASELYEKVLLAVHDLESRMGIAERWLPDSEEWKEASIMVGRRRYQRALDGLQGLIIARMFELTKMNMSGTGYKMRKHIAKALQARSAAVKTALETYNAAAARLRPPRPPMTWEQVVDYAFLSDFDLLQEGREDIREQPWAKPAGRLAMDVHFKLLRAEEEIERLNLEIPRFVTYMRDEAAFLRREVARIREEHGDELAHQVECYRMRQGRFNDIHRERLAKLAKVPGFSGSLQPGTAVDKQRTRGGVAPPAAESSAAASPTGAEGEDSDAEEDEEE
;
A
#
# COMPACT_ATOMS: atom_id res chain seq x y z
N LEU A 1 13.41 -1.43 29.94
CA LEU A 1 12.54 -2.51 30.46
C LEU A 1 12.96 -3.91 30.00
N ALA A 2 13.00 -4.23 28.70
CA ALA A 2 13.22 -5.62 28.24
C ALA A 2 14.58 -6.24 28.65
N GLY A 3 15.65 -5.45 28.71
CA GLY A 3 16.97 -5.92 29.17
C GLY A 3 17.03 -6.17 30.67
N SER A 4 16.44 -5.29 31.48
CA SER A 4 16.49 -5.35 32.95
C SER A 4 15.57 -6.42 33.55
N THR A 5 14.51 -6.84 32.84
CA THR A 5 13.58 -7.88 33.32
C THR A 5 13.89 -9.28 32.78
N ARG A 6 14.96 -9.46 31.99
CA ARG A 6 15.24 -10.72 31.27
C ARG A 6 15.56 -11.90 32.19
N TYR A 7 16.20 -11.64 33.32
CA TYR A 7 16.61 -12.64 34.32
C TYR A 7 15.84 -12.51 35.63
N ALA A 8 14.84 -11.63 35.69
CA ALA A 8 13.99 -11.46 36.86
C ALA A 8 13.06 -12.67 37.02
N SER A 9 12.75 -13.04 38.26
CA SER A 9 11.65 -13.99 38.51
C SER A 9 10.32 -13.43 37.99
N VAL A 10 9.32 -14.30 37.79
CA VAL A 10 8.00 -13.90 37.27
C VAL A 10 7.42 -12.73 38.06
N PHE A 11 7.43 -12.83 39.39
CA PHE A 11 6.97 -11.76 40.28
C PHE A 11 7.69 -10.43 40.07
N HIS A 12 9.03 -10.41 40.07
CA HIS A 12 9.80 -9.18 39.91
C HIS A 12 9.67 -8.59 38.50
N ARG A 13 9.47 -9.45 37.49
CA ARG A 13 9.19 -9.02 36.12
C ARG A 13 7.84 -8.32 36.02
N GLU A 14 6.79 -8.90 36.59
CA GLU A 14 5.46 -8.29 36.65
C GLU A 14 5.49 -6.97 37.41
N GLN A 15 6.12 -6.95 38.59
CA GLN A 15 6.29 -5.75 39.39
C GLN A 15 7.01 -4.65 38.60
N ALA A 16 8.14 -4.97 37.96
CA ALA A 16 8.89 -3.99 37.16
C ALA A 16 8.09 -3.44 35.97
N ILE A 17 7.27 -4.28 35.33
CA ILE A 17 6.39 -3.84 34.24
C ILE A 17 5.30 -2.92 34.79
N MET A 18 4.64 -3.28 35.88
CA MET A 18 3.60 -2.46 36.49
C MET A 18 4.15 -1.10 36.95
N THR A 19 5.29 -1.08 37.65
CA THR A 19 5.93 0.16 38.09
C THR A 19 6.35 1.02 36.91
N TYR A 20 6.88 0.41 35.84
CA TYR A 20 7.19 1.15 34.62
C TYR A 20 5.94 1.77 33.99
N LEU A 21 4.85 1.01 33.85
CA LEU A 21 3.60 1.54 33.28
C LEU A 21 3.03 2.66 34.14
N GLN A 22 3.03 2.53 35.47
CA GLN A 22 2.59 3.57 36.39
C GLN A 22 3.47 4.83 36.29
N HIS A 23 4.79 4.67 36.22
CA HIS A 23 5.70 5.78 36.06
C HIS A 23 5.47 6.49 34.72
N THR A 24 5.41 5.72 33.62
CA THR A 24 5.21 6.27 32.28
C THR A 24 3.83 6.92 32.13
N ASP A 25 2.77 6.34 32.69
CA ASP A 25 1.44 6.96 32.66
C ASP A 25 1.47 8.34 33.35
N VAL A 26 2.01 8.38 34.57
CA VAL A 26 2.00 9.57 35.42
C VAL A 26 2.97 10.66 34.95
N PHE A 27 4.21 10.30 34.62
CA PHE A 27 5.29 11.27 34.39
C PHE A 27 5.60 11.49 32.91
N ASP A 28 5.33 10.53 32.02
CA ASP A 28 5.62 10.72 30.60
C ASP A 28 4.35 11.08 29.84
N THR A 29 3.31 10.25 29.90
CA THR A 29 2.14 10.39 29.05
C THR A 29 1.29 11.57 29.49
N TYR A 30 0.81 11.59 30.74
CA TYR A 30 -0.08 12.65 31.21
C TYR A 30 0.58 14.02 31.10
N GLN A 31 1.80 14.16 31.64
CA GLN A 31 2.59 15.40 31.59
C GLN A 31 2.80 15.93 30.16
N SER A 32 2.92 15.05 29.16
CA SER A 32 3.17 15.45 27.77
C SER A 32 1.90 15.72 26.94
N LEU A 33 0.70 15.37 27.42
CA LEU A 33 -0.55 15.51 26.64
C LEU A 33 -0.76 16.93 26.09
N SER A 34 -0.69 17.94 26.96
CA SER A 34 -0.81 19.36 26.53
C SER A 34 0.23 19.78 25.48
N LEU A 35 1.46 19.26 25.58
CA LEU A 35 2.53 19.58 24.64
C LEU A 35 2.27 18.91 23.29
N LEU A 36 1.84 17.64 23.30
CA LEU A 36 1.44 16.92 22.09
C LEU A 36 0.30 17.65 21.37
N LEU A 37 -0.76 18.04 22.09
CA LEU A 37 -1.90 18.78 21.53
C LEU A 37 -1.45 20.11 20.93
N ALA A 38 -0.66 20.90 21.68
CA ALA A 38 -0.16 22.19 21.21
C ALA A 38 0.74 22.06 19.98
N ASN A 39 1.65 21.08 19.96
CA ASN A 39 2.57 20.85 18.84
C ASN A 39 1.81 20.41 17.59
N LYS A 40 0.82 19.52 17.73
CA LYS A 40 -0.04 19.13 16.61
C LYS A 40 -0.83 20.32 16.05
N TYR A 41 -1.36 21.17 16.93
CA TYR A 41 -2.10 22.36 16.52
C TYR A 41 -1.21 23.32 15.73
N LYS A 42 -0.02 23.64 16.25
CA LYS A 42 0.95 24.51 15.56
C LYS A 42 1.35 23.95 14.20
N ARG A 43 1.70 22.65 14.13
CA ARG A 43 2.03 21.99 12.86
C ARG A 43 0.90 22.05 11.85
N ALA A 44 -0.35 21.88 12.29
CA ALA A 44 -1.50 22.01 11.42
C ALA A 44 -1.65 23.45 10.90
N LEU A 45 -1.50 24.47 11.76
CA LEU A 45 -1.49 25.88 11.33
C LEU A 45 -0.36 26.20 10.35
N ASP A 46 0.85 25.71 10.62
CA ASP A 46 2.02 25.90 9.74
C ASP A 46 1.75 25.30 8.35
N LEU A 47 1.15 24.10 8.30
CA LEU A 47 0.72 23.48 7.06
C LEU A 47 -0.35 24.32 6.35
N LEU A 48 -1.36 24.82 7.06
CA LEU A 48 -2.38 25.71 6.47
C LEU A 48 -1.77 27.00 5.90
N GLY A 49 -0.70 27.51 6.52
CA GLY A 49 0.09 28.63 6.01
C GLY A 49 0.69 28.38 4.62
N THR A 50 0.83 27.12 4.17
CA THR A 50 1.33 26.77 2.83
C THR A 50 0.26 26.88 1.73
N ALA A 51 -1.01 27.13 2.07
CA ALA A 51 -2.10 27.23 1.09
C ALA A 51 -1.86 28.24 -0.05
N PRO A 52 -1.27 29.43 0.18
CA PRO A 52 -0.93 30.35 -0.90
C PRO A 52 0.14 29.81 -1.85
N ALA A 53 1.06 28.96 -1.37
CA ALA A 53 2.05 28.31 -2.21
C ALA A 53 1.41 27.28 -3.14
N LEU A 54 0.43 26.51 -2.64
CA LEU A 54 -0.37 25.64 -3.50
C LEU A 54 -1.12 26.43 -4.58
N GLY A 55 -1.70 27.58 -4.23
CA GLY A 55 -2.38 28.45 -5.20
C GLY A 55 -1.46 29.02 -6.29
N ARG A 56 -0.15 29.15 -6.04
CA ARG A 56 0.85 29.47 -7.07
C ARG A 56 1.13 28.26 -7.96
N ALA A 57 1.39 27.10 -7.35
CA ALA A 57 1.64 25.85 -8.07
C ALA A 57 0.45 25.46 -8.97
N MET A 58 -0.79 25.63 -8.50
CA MET A 58 -2.00 25.40 -9.28
C MET A 58 -2.06 26.29 -10.53
N ARG A 59 -1.70 27.58 -10.42
CA ARG A 59 -1.66 28.50 -11.57
C ARG A 59 -0.58 28.11 -12.57
N GLU A 60 0.59 27.71 -12.10
CA GLU A 60 1.69 27.23 -12.95
C GLU A 60 1.33 25.93 -13.68
N LEU A 61 0.57 25.05 -13.04
CA LEU A 61 0.08 23.79 -13.60
C LEU A 61 -1.19 23.93 -14.44
N GLY A 62 -1.80 25.13 -14.52
CA GLY A 62 -3.08 25.35 -15.20
C GLY A 62 -4.29 24.70 -14.51
N VAL A 63 -4.17 24.34 -13.24
CA VAL A 63 -5.23 23.72 -12.44
C VAL A 63 -6.11 24.81 -11.83
N GLN A 64 -7.38 24.84 -12.21
CA GLN A 64 -8.34 25.83 -11.70
C GLN A 64 -8.97 25.41 -10.37
N ASP A 65 -9.32 24.13 -10.24
CA ASP A 65 -10.02 23.61 -9.07
C ASP A 65 -9.22 22.51 -8.35
N ARG A 66 -9.30 22.50 -7.02
CA ARG A 66 -8.66 21.49 -6.16
C ARG A 66 -9.26 20.09 -6.36
N SER A 67 -10.52 19.97 -6.81
CA SER A 67 -11.15 18.69 -7.13
C SER A 67 -10.35 17.88 -8.16
N THR A 68 -9.64 18.56 -9.07
CA THR A 68 -8.71 17.96 -10.03
C THR A 68 -7.68 17.03 -9.37
N PHE A 69 -7.21 17.35 -8.15
CA PHE A 69 -6.26 16.48 -7.45
C PHE A 69 -6.87 15.16 -6.97
N VAL A 70 -8.18 15.14 -6.70
CA VAL A 70 -8.92 13.92 -6.38
C VAL A 70 -9.08 13.05 -7.62
N GLU A 71 -9.37 13.68 -8.77
CA GLU A 71 -9.42 12.99 -10.06
C GLU A 71 -8.06 12.41 -10.44
N TRP A 72 -6.98 13.16 -10.22
CA TRP A 72 -5.61 12.70 -10.43
C TRP A 72 -5.25 11.50 -9.56
N LEU A 73 -5.66 11.52 -8.28
CA LEU A 73 -5.47 10.37 -7.39
C LEU A 73 -6.26 9.13 -7.86
N ALA A 74 -7.48 9.33 -8.37
CA ALA A 74 -8.29 8.24 -8.92
C ALA A 74 -7.68 7.68 -10.22
N ALA A 75 -7.19 8.55 -11.11
CA ALA A 75 -6.51 8.17 -12.34
C ALA A 75 -5.21 7.39 -12.06
N GLU A 76 -4.38 7.87 -11.13
CA GLU A 76 -3.18 7.15 -10.67
C GLU A 76 -3.55 5.75 -10.17
N LYS A 77 -4.59 5.64 -9.32
CA LYS A 77 -5.06 4.34 -8.81
C LYS A 77 -5.53 3.41 -9.93
N ALA A 78 -6.28 3.93 -10.91
CA ALA A 78 -6.77 3.13 -12.03
C ALA A 78 -5.60 2.59 -12.87
N CYS A 79 -4.63 3.45 -13.20
CA CYS A 79 -3.41 3.06 -13.91
C CYS A 79 -2.65 1.96 -13.16
N LEU A 80 -2.40 2.14 -11.86
CA LEU A 80 -1.69 1.14 -11.05
C LEU A 80 -2.45 -0.20 -10.93
N MET A 81 -3.78 -0.18 -11.03
CA MET A 81 -4.58 -1.41 -11.07
C MET A 81 -4.52 -2.08 -12.44
N ALA A 82 -4.51 -1.31 -13.53
CA ALA A 82 -4.36 -1.84 -14.89
C ALA A 82 -3.03 -2.59 -15.08
N LEU A 83 -1.95 -2.14 -14.42
CA LEU A 83 -0.66 -2.84 -14.44
C LEU A 83 -0.69 -4.26 -13.82
N LYS A 84 -1.75 -4.66 -13.11
CA LYS A 84 -1.84 -5.99 -12.49
C LYS A 84 -2.35 -7.08 -13.42
N SER A 85 -3.03 -6.73 -14.52
CA SER A 85 -3.69 -7.71 -15.40
C SER A 85 -3.63 -7.28 -16.86
N GLU A 86 -3.38 -8.23 -17.77
CA GLU A 86 -3.56 -8.00 -19.20
C GLU A 86 -5.03 -7.69 -19.53
N PRO A 87 -5.32 -6.76 -20.46
CA PRO A 87 -6.66 -6.52 -20.96
C PRO A 87 -7.28 -7.80 -21.52
N LEU A 88 -8.56 -8.02 -21.19
CA LEU A 88 -9.27 -9.25 -21.54
C LEU A 88 -9.35 -9.47 -23.05
N GLU A 89 -9.51 -8.40 -23.82
CA GLU A 89 -9.63 -8.43 -25.29
C GLU A 89 -8.35 -8.96 -25.96
N GLU A 90 -7.18 -8.47 -25.52
CA GLU A 90 -5.88 -8.98 -25.99
C GLU A 90 -5.69 -10.45 -25.57
N THR A 91 -6.13 -10.85 -24.37
CA THR A 91 -6.00 -12.24 -23.94
C THR A 91 -6.83 -13.23 -24.76
N LEU A 92 -8.06 -12.85 -25.17
CA LEU A 92 -8.93 -13.72 -25.97
C LEU A 92 -8.42 -13.90 -27.40
N ALA A 93 -8.01 -12.82 -28.06
CA ALA A 93 -7.43 -12.89 -29.41
C ALA A 93 -6.12 -13.72 -29.44
N MET A 94 -5.26 -13.54 -28.43
CA MET A 94 -4.04 -14.34 -28.30
C MET A 94 -4.31 -15.81 -27.99
N GLU A 95 -5.29 -16.11 -27.14
CA GLU A 95 -5.72 -17.48 -26.85
C GLU A 95 -6.30 -18.16 -28.09
N TYR A 96 -7.14 -17.44 -28.84
CA TYR A 96 -7.70 -17.92 -30.10
C TYR A 96 -6.60 -18.23 -31.11
N TYR A 97 -5.66 -17.31 -31.35
CA TYR A 97 -4.51 -17.53 -32.21
C TYR A 97 -3.69 -18.76 -31.78
N GLN A 98 -3.36 -18.91 -30.50
CA GLN A 98 -2.58 -20.05 -30.01
C GLN A 98 -3.34 -21.37 -30.21
N LYS A 99 -4.67 -21.37 -30.04
CA LYS A 99 -5.52 -22.55 -30.31
C LYS A 99 -5.59 -22.88 -31.79
N LEU A 100 -5.60 -21.87 -32.66
CA LEU A 100 -5.55 -22.09 -34.09
C LEU A 100 -4.20 -22.63 -34.57
N VAL A 101 -3.07 -22.12 -34.04
CA VAL A 101 -1.74 -22.68 -34.30
C VAL A 101 -1.68 -24.15 -33.87
N ASN A 102 -2.18 -24.46 -32.67
CA ASN A 102 -2.25 -25.85 -32.21
C ASN A 102 -3.18 -26.70 -33.10
N LEU A 103 -4.28 -26.13 -33.60
CA LEU A 103 -5.18 -26.83 -34.51
C LEU A 103 -4.48 -27.14 -35.83
N ASP A 104 -3.70 -26.19 -36.38
CA ASP A 104 -2.93 -26.36 -37.60
C ASP A 104 -1.84 -27.44 -37.44
N GLU A 105 -1.07 -27.40 -36.34
CA GLU A 105 -0.10 -28.45 -35.98
C GLU A 105 -0.76 -29.83 -35.84
N GLN A 106 -1.92 -29.89 -35.19
CA GLN A 106 -2.68 -31.13 -35.00
C GLN A 106 -3.48 -31.56 -36.24
N THR A 107 -3.61 -30.71 -37.26
CA THR A 107 -4.25 -31.08 -38.54
C THR A 107 -3.30 -31.97 -39.36
N TYR A 108 -1.99 -31.75 -39.22
CA TYR A 108 -0.97 -32.51 -39.94
C TYR A 108 -0.78 -33.94 -39.41
N VAL A 109 -0.97 -34.15 -38.10
CA VAL A 109 -0.71 -35.43 -37.42
C VAL A 109 -1.68 -36.56 -37.87
N PRO A 110 -3.01 -36.37 -37.91
CA PRO A 110 -3.95 -37.37 -38.41
C PRO A 110 -3.73 -37.73 -39.89
N LEU A 111 -3.30 -36.77 -40.72
CA LEU A 111 -2.97 -37.01 -42.14
C LEU A 111 -1.77 -37.96 -42.30
N VAL A 112 -0.71 -37.76 -41.51
CA VAL A 112 0.47 -38.63 -41.50
C VAL A 112 0.13 -40.06 -41.03
N TYR A 113 -0.72 -40.20 -40.01
CA TYR A 113 -1.20 -41.52 -39.55
C TYR A 113 -2.29 -42.15 -40.44
N ARG A 114 -2.88 -41.39 -41.38
CA ARG A 114 -3.81 -41.92 -42.40
C ARG A 114 -3.06 -42.60 -43.56
N VAL A 115 -1.82 -42.16 -43.81
CA VAL A 115 -0.94 -42.65 -44.89
C VAL A 115 -0.11 -43.86 -44.46
N LEU A 116 0.13 -44.06 -43.16
CA LEU A 116 0.73 -45.29 -42.67
C LEU A 116 -0.26 -46.47 -42.84
N PRO A 117 0.16 -47.59 -43.45
CA PRO A 117 -0.70 -48.73 -43.71
C PRO A 117 -1.12 -49.37 -42.39
N SER A 118 -2.29 -48.99 -41.88
CA SER A 118 -3.01 -49.80 -40.90
C SER A 118 -3.54 -51.04 -41.63
N PRO A 119 -3.42 -52.26 -41.08
CA PRO A 119 -4.01 -53.46 -41.68
C PRO A 119 -5.52 -53.33 -41.87
N SER A 120 -6.18 -52.44 -41.12
CA SER A 120 -7.60 -52.12 -41.26
C SER A 120 -7.92 -51.28 -42.52
N ASN A 121 -6.93 -50.60 -43.10
CA ASN A 121 -7.05 -49.88 -44.38
C ASN A 121 -6.63 -50.75 -45.59
N LEU A 122 -6.13 -51.98 -45.36
CA LEU A 122 -5.74 -52.91 -46.43
C LEU A 122 -6.93 -53.71 -47.00
N HIS A 123 -8.16 -53.41 -46.60
CA HIS A 123 -9.35 -54.18 -47.00
C HIS A 123 -10.03 -53.70 -48.30
N LEU A 124 -9.40 -52.82 -49.07
CA LEU A 124 -9.95 -52.32 -50.34
C LEU A 124 -8.98 -52.40 -51.53
N GLN A 125 -7.91 -53.21 -51.43
CA GLN A 125 -7.21 -53.68 -52.63
C GLN A 125 -7.19 -55.20 -52.62
N GLU A 126 -8.14 -55.80 -53.34
CA GLU A 126 -8.05 -57.17 -53.81
C GLU A 126 -6.72 -57.35 -54.55
N THR A 127 -5.71 -57.92 -53.90
CA THR A 127 -4.69 -58.75 -54.59
C THR A 127 -3.84 -59.51 -53.58
N THR A 128 -3.94 -60.84 -53.67
CA THR A 128 -2.90 -61.84 -53.43
C THR A 128 -2.29 -61.94 -52.03
N ILE A 129 -2.77 -62.91 -51.25
CA ILE A 129 -2.15 -63.42 -50.02
C ILE A 129 -0.79 -64.06 -50.36
N PRO A 130 0.36 -63.57 -49.88
CA PRO A 130 1.63 -64.30 -49.98
C PRO A 130 1.70 -65.39 -48.89
N PRO A 131 2.44 -66.50 -49.12
CA PRO A 131 2.55 -67.59 -48.15
C PRO A 131 3.36 -67.15 -46.92
N LEU A 132 2.90 -67.55 -45.73
CA LEU A 132 3.61 -67.33 -44.46
C LEU A 132 5.04 -67.93 -44.50
N PRO A 133 6.07 -67.22 -44.02
CA PRO A 133 7.38 -67.82 -43.77
C PRO A 133 7.32 -68.76 -42.56
N ALA A 134 7.91 -69.95 -42.70
CA ALA A 134 7.81 -71.06 -41.75
C ALA A 134 8.64 -70.90 -40.44
N ASP A 135 9.24 -69.74 -40.16
CA ASP A 135 10.09 -69.51 -38.97
C ASP A 135 9.71 -68.26 -38.14
N ALA A 136 8.47 -67.78 -38.26
CA ALA A 136 7.98 -66.72 -37.38
C ALA A 136 7.67 -67.30 -35.97
N SER A 137 8.60 -67.16 -35.03
CA SER A 137 8.33 -67.49 -33.63
C SER A 137 7.12 -66.69 -33.12
N ALA A 138 6.29 -67.27 -32.25
CA ALA A 138 5.15 -66.59 -31.63
C ALA A 138 5.55 -65.28 -30.91
N ALA A 139 6.84 -65.13 -30.54
CA ALA A 139 7.39 -63.90 -29.97
C ALA A 139 7.45 -62.73 -30.98
N ASN A 140 7.74 -62.99 -32.27
CA ASN A 140 7.76 -61.94 -33.30
C ASN A 140 6.35 -61.40 -33.58
N TYR A 141 5.35 -62.28 -33.63
CA TYR A 141 3.95 -61.89 -33.83
C TYR A 141 3.38 -61.09 -32.64
N ALA A 142 3.79 -61.44 -31.42
CA ALA A 142 3.39 -60.73 -30.21
C ALA A 142 4.00 -59.32 -30.13
N GLU A 143 5.26 -59.14 -30.55
CA GLU A 143 5.92 -57.83 -30.63
C GLU A 143 5.33 -56.95 -31.75
N GLU A 144 5.04 -57.52 -32.92
CA GLU A 144 4.33 -56.82 -34.00
C GLU A 144 2.92 -56.38 -33.57
N ALA A 145 2.15 -57.25 -32.91
CA ALA A 145 0.83 -56.91 -32.39
C ALA A 145 0.87 -55.82 -31.31
N LYS A 146 1.90 -55.80 -30.46
CA LYS A 146 2.14 -54.69 -29.50
C LYS A 146 2.47 -53.38 -30.23
N ALA A 147 3.30 -53.43 -31.28
CA ALA A 147 3.64 -52.27 -32.08
C ALA A 147 2.40 -51.68 -32.78
N THR A 148 1.53 -52.53 -33.35
CA THR A 148 0.25 -52.11 -33.96
C THR A 148 -0.68 -51.46 -32.92
N ARG A 149 -0.86 -52.07 -31.74
CA ARG A 149 -1.69 -51.50 -30.67
C ARG A 149 -1.17 -50.15 -30.18
N ARG A 150 0.16 -49.96 -30.13
CA ARG A 150 0.79 -48.69 -29.76
C ARG A 150 0.50 -47.60 -30.81
N LEU A 151 0.61 -47.93 -32.10
CA LEU A 151 0.28 -47.01 -33.19
C LEU A 151 -1.20 -46.64 -33.20
N GLU A 152 -2.10 -47.61 -33.00
CA GLU A 152 -3.53 -47.36 -32.90
C GLU A 152 -3.91 -46.51 -31.68
N ALA A 153 -3.27 -46.73 -30.54
CA ALA A 153 -3.45 -45.89 -29.36
C ALA A 153 -2.97 -44.45 -29.62
N GLN A 154 -1.79 -44.28 -30.25
CA GLN A 154 -1.29 -42.96 -30.66
C GLN A 154 -2.24 -42.24 -31.63
N ARG A 155 -2.80 -42.97 -32.61
CA ARG A 155 -3.81 -42.43 -33.53
C ARG A 155 -5.06 -41.97 -32.80
N ARG A 156 -5.62 -42.79 -31.91
CA ARG A 156 -6.80 -42.42 -31.11
C ARG A 156 -6.54 -41.17 -30.27
N HIS A 157 -5.41 -41.12 -29.58
CA HIS A 157 -5.03 -39.93 -28.81
C HIS A 157 -4.87 -38.68 -29.67
N ALA A 158 -4.28 -38.80 -30.86
CA ALA A 158 -4.16 -37.67 -31.79
C ALA A 158 -5.53 -37.17 -32.27
N SER A 159 -6.46 -38.07 -32.63
CA SER A 159 -7.84 -37.70 -33.00
C SER A 159 -8.59 -37.04 -31.85
N GLU A 160 -8.50 -37.59 -30.64
CA GLU A 160 -9.16 -37.02 -29.44
C GLU A 160 -8.58 -35.64 -29.08
N LEU A 161 -7.26 -35.44 -29.25
CA LEU A 161 -6.62 -34.15 -29.06
C LEU A 161 -7.08 -33.13 -30.10
N TYR A 162 -7.15 -33.53 -31.37
CA TYR A 162 -7.67 -32.67 -32.44
C TYR A 162 -9.11 -32.23 -32.17
N GLU A 163 -10.02 -33.14 -31.83
CA GLU A 163 -11.41 -32.82 -31.50
C GLU A 163 -11.51 -31.87 -30.30
N LYS A 164 -10.70 -32.10 -29.25
CA LYS A 164 -10.65 -31.19 -28.07
C LYS A 164 -10.18 -29.79 -28.44
N VAL A 165 -9.17 -29.67 -29.30
CA VAL A 165 -8.67 -28.37 -29.76
C VAL A 165 -9.70 -27.69 -30.65
N LEU A 166 -10.35 -28.42 -31.56
CA LEU A 166 -11.40 -27.89 -32.44
C LEU A 166 -12.61 -27.37 -31.65
N LEU A 167 -13.07 -28.11 -30.64
CA LEU A 167 -14.14 -27.66 -29.74
C LEU A 167 -13.77 -26.36 -29.00
N ALA A 168 -12.53 -26.25 -28.53
CA ALA A 168 -12.05 -25.03 -27.89
C ALA A 168 -11.98 -23.84 -28.86
N VAL A 169 -11.63 -24.07 -30.13
CA VAL A 169 -11.64 -23.05 -31.19
C VAL A 169 -13.08 -22.58 -31.46
N HIS A 170 -14.06 -23.49 -31.59
CA HIS A 170 -15.47 -23.13 -31.80
C HIS A 170 -16.08 -22.34 -30.63
N ASP A 171 -15.72 -22.69 -29.38
CA ASP A 171 -16.14 -21.93 -28.20
C ASP A 171 -15.62 -20.49 -28.25
N LEU A 172 -14.34 -20.31 -28.59
CA LEU A 172 -13.73 -18.99 -28.73
C LEU A 172 -14.32 -18.19 -29.90
N GLU A 173 -14.57 -18.81 -31.06
CA GLU A 173 -15.25 -18.19 -32.21
C GLU A 173 -16.62 -17.66 -31.81
N SER A 174 -17.40 -18.46 -31.06
CA SER A 174 -18.72 -18.09 -30.56
C SER A 174 -18.66 -16.93 -29.56
N ARG A 175 -17.69 -16.95 -28.63
CA ARG A 175 -17.52 -15.91 -27.60
C ARG A 175 -17.03 -14.59 -28.18
N MET A 176 -16.21 -14.63 -29.22
CA MET A 176 -15.66 -13.45 -29.88
C MET A 176 -16.52 -12.93 -31.04
N GLY A 177 -17.57 -13.67 -31.45
CA GLY A 177 -18.43 -13.30 -32.57
C GLY A 177 -17.73 -13.40 -33.93
N ILE A 178 -16.76 -14.31 -34.07
CA ILE A 178 -15.99 -14.49 -35.31
C ILE A 178 -16.82 -15.34 -36.28
N ALA A 179 -17.16 -14.76 -37.45
CA ALA A 179 -17.94 -15.44 -38.48
C ALA A 179 -17.07 -16.34 -39.38
N GLU A 180 -15.84 -15.92 -39.68
CA GLU A 180 -14.89 -16.66 -40.51
C GLU A 180 -13.59 -16.92 -39.73
N ARG A 181 -13.15 -18.19 -39.73
CA ARG A 181 -11.95 -18.60 -39.02
C ARG A 181 -10.71 -17.91 -39.58
N TRP A 182 -9.83 -17.43 -38.69
CA TRP A 182 -8.56 -16.83 -39.11
C TRP A 182 -7.67 -17.88 -39.78
N LEU A 183 -7.17 -17.54 -40.96
CA LEU A 183 -6.26 -18.35 -41.75
C LEU A 183 -4.85 -17.74 -41.66
N PRO A 184 -3.77 -18.52 -41.87
CA PRO A 184 -2.40 -18.01 -41.80
C PRO A 184 -2.11 -16.77 -42.66
N ASP A 185 -2.84 -16.60 -43.76
CA ASP A 185 -2.71 -15.46 -44.68
C ASP A 185 -3.59 -14.26 -44.32
N SER A 186 -4.54 -14.41 -43.38
CA SER A 186 -5.45 -13.34 -42.96
C SER A 186 -4.72 -12.29 -42.13
N GLU A 187 -5.21 -11.04 -42.16
CA GLU A 187 -4.57 -9.94 -41.44
C GLU A 187 -4.71 -10.13 -39.92
N GLU A 188 -5.85 -10.65 -39.46
CA GLU A 188 -6.12 -10.93 -38.05
C GLU A 188 -5.16 -11.98 -37.49
N TRP A 189 -4.83 -13.00 -38.28
CA TRP A 189 -3.82 -13.99 -37.91
C TRP A 189 -2.43 -13.36 -37.74
N LYS A 190 -2.02 -12.52 -38.69
CA LYS A 190 -0.71 -11.85 -38.65
C LYS A 190 -0.63 -10.90 -37.46
N GLU A 191 -1.66 -10.09 -37.23
CA GLU A 191 -1.73 -9.20 -36.07
C GLU A 191 -1.67 -9.97 -34.75
N ALA A 192 -2.45 -11.04 -34.62
CA ALA A 192 -2.43 -11.88 -33.43
C ALA A 192 -1.08 -12.60 -33.22
N SER A 193 -0.40 -13.01 -34.29
CA SER A 193 0.94 -13.57 -34.22
C SER A 193 1.96 -12.58 -33.65
N ILE A 194 1.87 -11.30 -34.06
CA ILE A 194 2.71 -10.22 -33.57
C ILE A 194 2.39 -9.93 -32.11
N MET A 195 1.10 -9.90 -31.73
CA MET A 195 0.65 -9.71 -30.36
C MET A 195 1.19 -10.81 -29.43
N VAL A 196 1.05 -12.08 -29.81
CA VAL A 196 1.59 -13.21 -29.03
C VAL A 196 3.12 -13.14 -28.93
N GLY A 197 3.80 -12.75 -30.01
CA GLY A 197 5.25 -12.52 -30.01
C GLY A 197 5.69 -11.41 -29.06
N ARG A 198 4.90 -10.33 -28.95
CA ARG A 198 5.14 -9.20 -28.05
C ARG A 198 4.69 -9.44 -26.61
N ARG A 199 3.75 -10.37 -26.36
CA ARG A 199 3.18 -10.65 -25.04
C ARG A 199 4.22 -10.90 -23.96
N ARG A 200 5.22 -11.73 -24.25
CA ARG A 200 6.27 -12.06 -23.29
C ARG A 200 7.10 -10.82 -22.89
N TYR A 201 7.34 -9.93 -23.86
CA TYR A 201 7.98 -8.65 -23.61
C TYR A 201 7.07 -7.72 -22.81
N GLN A 202 5.79 -7.58 -23.19
CA GLN A 202 4.85 -6.72 -22.47
C GLN A 202 4.66 -7.15 -21.01
N ARG A 203 4.54 -8.45 -20.73
CA ARG A 203 4.47 -8.97 -19.35
C ARG A 203 5.72 -8.67 -18.54
N ALA A 204 6.89 -8.82 -19.17
CA ALA A 204 8.16 -8.53 -18.51
C ALA A 204 8.29 -7.03 -18.22
N LEU A 205 7.81 -6.20 -19.15
CA LEU A 205 7.74 -4.75 -19.02
C LEU A 205 6.78 -4.31 -17.90
N ASP A 206 5.51 -4.76 -17.92
CA ASP A 206 4.49 -4.44 -16.91
C ASP A 206 4.97 -4.88 -15.51
N GLY A 207 5.57 -6.08 -15.41
CA GLY A 207 6.14 -6.61 -14.17
C GLY A 207 7.33 -5.81 -13.64
N LEU A 208 8.24 -5.39 -14.53
CA LEU A 208 9.39 -4.55 -14.19
C LEU A 208 8.93 -3.15 -13.73
N GLN A 209 8.00 -2.53 -14.48
CA GLN A 209 7.39 -1.25 -14.14
C GLN A 209 6.75 -1.28 -12.75
N GLY A 210 5.89 -2.29 -12.48
CA GLY A 210 5.23 -2.42 -11.18
C GLY A 210 6.20 -2.54 -10.01
N LEU A 211 7.29 -3.30 -10.16
CA LEU A 211 8.31 -3.46 -9.12
C LEU A 211 9.10 -2.18 -8.85
N ILE A 212 9.40 -1.41 -9.90
CA ILE A 212 10.14 -0.15 -9.78
C ILE A 212 9.25 0.91 -9.12
N ILE A 213 8.02 1.09 -9.60
CA ILE A 213 7.03 1.99 -8.98
C ILE A 213 6.89 1.67 -7.48
N ALA A 214 6.75 0.38 -7.16
CA ALA A 214 6.67 -0.04 -5.77
C ALA A 214 7.95 0.33 -4.99
N ARG A 215 9.14 0.12 -5.55
CA ARG A 215 10.43 0.48 -4.91
C ARG A 215 10.51 1.99 -4.64
N MET A 216 10.05 2.83 -5.56
CA MET A 216 10.03 4.28 -5.39
C MET A 216 9.13 4.68 -4.22
N PHE A 217 7.92 4.13 -4.13
CA PHE A 217 7.05 4.37 -2.99
C PHE A 217 7.65 3.94 -1.65
N GLU A 218 8.45 2.87 -1.62
CA GLU A 218 9.19 2.47 -0.42
C GLU A 218 10.32 3.43 -0.06
N LEU A 219 11.05 3.94 -1.05
CA LEU A 219 12.11 4.94 -0.83
C LEU A 219 11.51 6.23 -0.26
N THR A 220 10.39 6.70 -0.82
CA THR A 220 9.67 7.85 -0.28
C THR A 220 9.27 7.63 1.18
N LYS A 221 8.77 6.42 1.51
CA LYS A 221 8.41 6.06 2.90
C LYS A 221 9.62 5.96 3.82
N MET A 222 10.78 5.53 3.33
CA MET A 222 12.02 5.48 4.12
C MET A 222 12.44 6.88 4.58
N ASN A 223 12.23 7.89 3.74
CA ASN A 223 12.57 9.28 4.02
C ASN A 223 11.50 10.04 4.81
N MET A 224 10.40 9.39 5.22
CA MET A 224 9.37 10.04 6.05
C MET A 224 9.82 10.18 7.51
N SER A 225 9.82 11.42 7.99
CA SER A 225 10.03 11.77 9.40
C SER A 225 9.00 11.07 10.30
N GLY A 226 9.43 10.55 11.46
CA GLY A 226 8.56 9.86 12.41
C GLY A 226 8.45 8.33 12.24
N THR A 227 9.21 7.74 11.32
CA THR A 227 9.34 6.28 11.23
C THR A 227 10.25 5.76 12.34
N GLY A 228 9.69 5.06 13.33
CA GLY A 228 10.48 4.46 14.41
C GLY A 228 11.53 3.46 13.91
N TYR A 229 12.61 3.25 14.67
CA TYR A 229 13.76 2.41 14.26
C TYR A 229 13.36 1.03 13.70
N LYS A 230 12.40 0.35 14.34
CA LYS A 230 11.90 -0.96 13.86
C LYS A 230 11.24 -0.86 12.48
N MET A 231 10.45 0.20 12.25
CA MET A 231 9.81 0.43 10.94
C MET A 231 10.86 0.69 9.87
N ARG A 232 11.87 1.53 10.16
CA ARG A 232 13.00 1.76 9.24
C ARG A 232 13.72 0.47 8.88
N LYS A 233 13.95 -0.42 9.86
CA LYS A 233 14.56 -1.74 9.61
C LYS A 233 13.69 -2.63 8.72
N HIS A 234 12.37 -2.60 8.86
CA HIS A 234 11.45 -3.34 7.98
C HIS A 234 11.45 -2.76 6.56
N ILE A 235 11.42 -1.43 6.42
CA ILE A 235 11.50 -0.75 5.11
C ILE A 235 12.83 -1.09 4.42
N ALA A 236 13.95 -1.05 5.13
CA ALA A 236 15.26 -1.41 4.58
C ALA A 236 15.30 -2.86 4.08
N LYS A 237 14.74 -3.81 4.85
CA LYS A 237 14.63 -5.21 4.40
C LYS A 237 13.73 -5.37 3.17
N ALA A 238 12.61 -4.65 3.14
CA ALA A 238 11.69 -4.66 2.00
C ALA A 238 12.37 -4.10 0.74
N LEU A 239 13.10 -2.99 0.86
CA LEU A 239 13.89 -2.39 -0.21
C LEU A 239 14.98 -3.33 -0.73
N GLN A 240 15.67 -4.06 0.15
CA GLN A 240 16.67 -5.04 -0.26
C GLN A 240 16.05 -6.20 -1.05
N ALA A 241 14.96 -6.79 -0.53
CA ALA A 241 14.23 -7.85 -1.21
C ALA A 241 13.66 -7.38 -2.56
N ARG A 242 13.12 -6.16 -2.59
CA ARG A 242 12.59 -5.56 -3.82
C ARG A 242 13.68 -5.25 -4.83
N SER A 243 14.84 -4.79 -4.39
CA SER A 243 15.98 -4.55 -5.29
C SER A 243 16.46 -5.85 -5.95
N ALA A 244 16.45 -6.97 -5.23
CA ALA A 244 16.72 -8.29 -5.83
C ALA A 244 15.63 -8.67 -6.86
N ALA A 245 14.35 -8.47 -6.54
CA ALA A 245 13.25 -8.75 -7.47
C ALA A 245 13.33 -7.90 -8.75
N VAL A 246 13.68 -6.60 -8.63
CA VAL A 246 13.85 -5.71 -9.78
C VAL A 246 15.01 -6.20 -10.67
N LYS A 247 16.13 -6.68 -10.11
CA LYS A 247 17.22 -7.28 -10.91
C LYS A 247 16.74 -8.48 -11.73
N THR A 248 16.01 -9.40 -11.11
CA THR A 248 15.46 -10.57 -11.81
C THR A 248 14.44 -10.18 -12.88
N ALA A 249 13.59 -9.18 -12.60
CA ALA A 249 12.65 -8.65 -13.57
C ALA A 249 13.37 -7.96 -14.75
N LEU A 250 14.45 -7.23 -14.48
CA LEU A 250 15.29 -6.58 -15.48
C LEU A 250 15.96 -7.60 -16.41
N GLU A 251 16.48 -8.71 -15.86
CA GLU A 251 17.01 -9.82 -16.66
C GLU A 251 15.93 -10.43 -17.56
N THR A 252 14.73 -10.64 -17.01
CA THR A 252 13.58 -11.19 -17.76
C THR A 252 13.15 -10.24 -18.89
N TYR A 253 13.13 -8.93 -18.60
CA TYR A 253 12.85 -7.88 -19.58
C TYR A 253 13.90 -7.87 -20.69
N ASN A 254 15.19 -7.79 -20.36
CA ASN A 254 16.28 -7.76 -21.33
C ASN A 254 16.29 -9.01 -22.22
N ALA A 255 16.01 -10.19 -21.64
CA ALA A 255 15.88 -11.43 -22.39
C ALA A 255 14.67 -11.44 -23.35
N ALA A 256 13.56 -10.80 -22.98
CA ALA A 256 12.40 -10.67 -23.84
C ALA A 256 12.60 -9.59 -24.93
N ALA A 257 13.22 -8.47 -24.57
CA ALA A 257 13.59 -7.36 -25.46
C ALA A 257 14.51 -7.81 -26.60
N ALA A 258 15.50 -8.67 -26.31
CA ALA A 258 16.41 -9.25 -27.29
C ALA A 258 15.72 -10.19 -28.31
N ARG A 259 14.53 -10.72 -27.98
CA ARG A 259 13.77 -11.64 -28.85
C ARG A 259 12.83 -10.92 -29.81
N LEU A 260 12.62 -9.62 -29.63
CA LEU A 260 11.80 -8.81 -30.53
C LEU A 260 12.50 -8.63 -31.89
N ARG A 261 11.71 -8.29 -32.91
CA ARG A 261 12.20 -7.91 -34.24
C ARG A 261 11.65 -6.52 -34.59
N PRO A 262 12.50 -5.48 -34.64
CA PRO A 262 13.92 -5.48 -34.28
C PRO A 262 14.17 -5.68 -32.76
N PRO A 263 15.34 -6.20 -32.36
CA PRO A 263 15.69 -6.34 -30.94
C PRO A 263 15.83 -4.96 -30.30
N ARG A 264 15.34 -4.83 -29.05
CA ARG A 264 15.42 -3.55 -28.33
C ARG A 264 16.72 -3.43 -27.50
N PRO A 265 17.20 -2.20 -27.25
CA PRO A 265 18.36 -1.97 -26.38
C PRO A 265 18.13 -2.54 -24.97
N PRO A 266 19.15 -3.21 -24.37
CA PRO A 266 19.05 -3.67 -22.99
C PRO A 266 19.13 -2.49 -22.02
N MET A 267 18.43 -2.63 -20.90
CA MET A 267 18.40 -1.64 -19.83
C MET A 267 19.34 -2.05 -18.69
N THR A 268 20.11 -1.08 -18.17
CA THR A 268 21.07 -1.34 -17.09
C THR A 268 20.48 -1.10 -15.71
N TRP A 269 21.13 -1.66 -14.69
CA TRP A 269 20.73 -1.42 -13.31
C TRP A 269 20.98 0.03 -12.87
N GLU A 270 22.03 0.70 -13.37
CA GLU A 270 22.27 2.11 -13.06
C GLU A 270 21.10 2.97 -13.52
N GLN A 271 20.65 2.76 -14.76
CA GLN A 271 19.46 3.44 -15.29
C GLN A 271 18.27 3.26 -14.36
N VAL A 272 17.98 2.01 -13.95
CA VAL A 272 16.87 1.69 -13.02
C VAL A 272 16.97 2.40 -11.67
N VAL A 273 18.19 2.63 -11.16
CA VAL A 273 18.41 3.30 -9.87
C VAL A 273 18.38 4.82 -9.99
N ASP A 274 18.84 5.36 -11.11
CA ASP A 274 18.91 6.80 -11.36
C ASP A 274 17.53 7.45 -11.54
N TYR A 275 16.48 6.66 -11.79
CA TYR A 275 15.11 7.18 -11.85
C TYR A 275 14.61 7.61 -10.46
N ALA A 276 14.57 8.93 -10.25
CA ALA A 276 14.09 9.54 -9.01
C ALA A 276 12.57 9.81 -9.03
N PHE A 277 11.97 10.05 -10.21
CA PHE A 277 10.54 10.33 -10.37
C PHE A 277 9.85 9.39 -11.36
N LEU A 278 8.53 9.21 -11.21
CA LEU A 278 7.72 8.38 -12.12
C LEU A 278 7.81 8.89 -13.56
N SER A 279 7.90 10.21 -13.75
CA SER A 279 8.08 10.86 -15.06
C SER A 279 9.39 10.53 -15.75
N ASP A 280 10.44 10.19 -15.00
CA ASP A 280 11.78 9.97 -15.55
C ASP A 280 11.89 8.59 -16.21
N PHE A 281 10.86 7.76 -16.05
CA PHE A 281 10.86 6.39 -16.51
C PHE A 281 10.49 6.36 -18.01
N ASP A 282 11.48 6.54 -18.88
CA ASP A 282 11.33 6.42 -20.35
C ASP A 282 10.75 5.06 -20.76
N LEU A 283 10.92 4.04 -19.90
CA LEU A 283 10.32 2.72 -20.05
C LEU A 283 8.77 2.74 -19.98
N LEU A 284 8.14 3.82 -19.48
CA LEU A 284 6.69 4.03 -19.53
C LEU A 284 6.19 4.40 -20.92
N GLN A 285 7.07 4.90 -21.81
CA GLN A 285 6.73 5.16 -23.21
C GLN A 285 6.35 3.88 -23.95
N GLU A 286 6.93 2.76 -23.53
CA GLU A 286 6.78 1.47 -24.19
C GLU A 286 5.63 0.63 -23.60
N GLY A 287 4.97 1.15 -22.56
CA GLY A 287 3.79 0.55 -21.93
C GLY A 287 2.52 0.71 -22.77
N ARG A 288 1.42 0.10 -22.32
CA ARG A 288 0.10 0.25 -22.99
C ARG A 288 -0.43 1.68 -22.98
N GLU A 289 -0.08 2.47 -21.96
CA GLU A 289 -0.44 3.88 -21.82
C GLU A 289 0.81 4.69 -21.43
N ASP A 290 1.14 5.74 -22.19
CA ASP A 290 2.21 6.67 -21.81
C ASP A 290 1.70 7.60 -20.70
N ILE A 291 2.07 7.28 -19.46
CA ILE A 291 1.67 8.06 -18.29
C ILE A 291 2.56 9.28 -18.04
N ARG A 292 3.67 9.48 -18.77
CA ARG A 292 4.58 10.61 -18.53
C ARG A 292 3.92 11.95 -18.85
N GLU A 293 2.99 11.95 -19.80
CA GLU A 293 2.22 13.14 -20.13
C GLU A 293 1.12 13.44 -19.12
N GLN A 294 0.78 12.49 -18.25
CA GLN A 294 -0.23 12.70 -17.23
C GLN A 294 0.28 13.72 -16.20
N PRO A 295 -0.49 14.79 -15.91
CA PRO A 295 -0.08 15.83 -14.98
C PRO A 295 0.30 15.31 -13.59
N TRP A 296 -0.38 14.25 -13.13
CA TRP A 296 -0.14 13.61 -11.84
C TRP A 296 1.14 12.77 -11.77
N ALA A 297 1.74 12.39 -12.91
CA ALA A 297 3.01 11.68 -12.94
C ALA A 297 4.23 12.63 -12.92
N LYS A 298 4.03 13.91 -13.31
CA LYS A 298 5.07 14.94 -13.37
C LYS A 298 5.46 15.41 -11.95
N PRO A 299 6.73 15.76 -11.68
CA PRO A 299 7.19 16.11 -10.33
C PRO A 299 6.42 17.28 -9.71
N ALA A 300 6.14 18.32 -10.50
CA ALA A 300 5.38 19.49 -10.06
C ALA A 300 3.92 19.12 -9.68
N GLY A 301 3.28 18.25 -10.45
CA GLY A 301 1.93 17.77 -10.14
C GLY A 301 1.89 16.93 -8.86
N ARG A 302 2.88 16.05 -8.67
CA ARG A 302 3.03 15.25 -7.43
C ARG A 302 3.21 16.12 -6.20
N LEU A 303 4.11 17.10 -6.25
CA LEU A 303 4.33 18.04 -5.15
C LEU A 303 3.05 18.83 -4.83
N ALA A 304 2.31 19.27 -5.85
CA ALA A 304 1.04 19.97 -5.66
C ALA A 304 -0.03 19.07 -5.01
N MET A 305 -0.15 17.80 -5.43
CA MET A 305 -1.04 16.82 -4.81
C MET A 305 -0.68 16.58 -3.34
N ASP A 306 0.60 16.38 -3.03
CA ASP A 306 1.07 16.16 -1.65
C ASP A 306 0.71 17.34 -0.74
N VAL A 307 0.93 18.58 -1.22
CA VAL A 307 0.55 19.79 -0.48
C VAL A 307 -0.96 19.86 -0.31
N HIS A 308 -1.73 19.59 -1.37
CA HIS A 308 -3.20 19.59 -1.32
C HIS A 308 -3.75 18.61 -0.26
N PHE A 309 -3.30 17.35 -0.27
CA PHE A 309 -3.79 16.37 0.70
C PHE A 309 -3.29 16.65 2.12
N LYS A 310 -2.09 17.20 2.30
CA LYS A 310 -1.61 17.67 3.61
C LYS A 310 -2.47 18.82 4.15
N LEU A 311 -2.89 19.75 3.31
CA LEU A 311 -3.80 20.83 3.70
C LEU A 311 -5.15 20.28 4.15
N LEU A 312 -5.76 19.36 3.39
CA LEU A 312 -7.01 18.71 3.80
C LEU A 312 -6.87 18.00 5.15
N ARG A 313 -5.77 17.28 5.38
CA ARG A 313 -5.52 16.63 6.68
C ARG A 313 -5.29 17.64 7.81
N ALA A 314 -4.67 18.78 7.52
CA ALA A 314 -4.44 19.83 8.51
C ALA A 314 -5.76 20.50 8.94
N GLU A 315 -6.67 20.76 8.00
CA GLU A 315 -8.02 21.27 8.29
C GLU A 315 -8.77 20.32 9.23
N GLU A 316 -8.81 19.02 8.91
CA GLU A 316 -9.43 18.01 9.78
C GLU A 316 -8.77 17.88 11.16
N GLU A 317 -7.43 17.98 11.23
CA GLU A 317 -6.73 17.90 12.52
C GLU A 317 -7.03 19.12 13.39
N ILE A 318 -7.21 20.32 12.81
CA ILE A 318 -7.67 21.51 13.56
C ILE A 318 -9.09 21.28 14.10
N GLU A 319 -10.02 20.80 13.28
CA GLU A 319 -11.38 20.48 13.74
C GLU A 319 -11.37 19.47 14.90
N ARG A 320 -10.57 18.41 14.77
CA ARG A 320 -10.41 17.42 15.84
C ARG A 320 -9.82 18.03 17.11
N LEU A 321 -8.74 18.80 17.00
CA LEU A 321 -8.07 19.40 18.16
C LEU A 321 -8.96 20.44 18.85
N ASN A 322 -9.80 21.15 18.10
CA ASN A 322 -10.82 22.06 18.64
C ASN A 322 -11.85 21.32 19.51
N LEU A 323 -11.99 20.00 19.39
CA LEU A 323 -12.81 19.16 20.28
C LEU A 323 -11.98 18.52 21.41
N GLU A 324 -10.78 18.01 21.08
CA GLU A 324 -9.93 17.30 22.05
C GLU A 324 -9.37 18.21 23.14
N ILE A 325 -9.03 19.47 22.81
CA ILE A 325 -8.54 20.44 23.80
C ILE A 325 -9.61 20.74 24.88
N PRO A 326 -10.86 21.13 24.53
CA PRO A 326 -11.93 21.26 25.52
C PRO A 326 -12.19 19.98 26.31
N ARG A 327 -12.15 18.80 25.68
CA ARG A 327 -12.31 17.51 26.38
C ARG A 327 -11.23 17.31 27.43
N PHE A 328 -9.98 17.61 27.09
CA PHE A 328 -8.88 17.52 28.03
C PHE A 328 -9.01 18.53 29.18
N VAL A 329 -9.42 19.77 28.89
CA VAL A 329 -9.70 20.77 29.93
C VAL A 329 -10.84 20.34 30.86
N THR A 330 -11.89 19.73 30.28
CA THR A 330 -13.03 19.17 31.02
C THR A 330 -12.57 18.05 31.94
N TYR A 331 -11.77 17.12 31.42
CA TYR A 331 -11.16 16.04 32.19
C TYR A 331 -10.38 16.58 33.38
N MET A 332 -9.46 17.54 33.16
CA MET A 332 -8.67 18.12 34.25
C MET A 332 -9.53 18.75 35.36
N ARG A 333 -10.62 19.44 34.99
CA ARG A 333 -11.56 20.04 35.95
C ARG A 333 -12.27 18.96 36.75
N ASP A 334 -12.85 17.96 36.06
CA ASP A 334 -13.71 16.95 36.67
C ASP A 334 -12.91 15.97 37.52
N GLU A 335 -11.72 15.56 37.05
CA GLU A 335 -10.76 14.75 37.80
C GLU A 335 -10.36 15.45 39.10
N ALA A 336 -10.00 16.74 39.03
CA ALA A 336 -9.59 17.50 40.21
C ALA A 336 -10.74 17.65 41.24
N ALA A 337 -11.99 17.83 40.77
CA ALA A 337 -13.15 17.90 41.64
C ALA A 337 -13.52 16.53 42.23
N PHE A 338 -13.37 15.46 41.45
CA PHE A 338 -13.54 14.09 41.91
C PHE A 338 -12.54 13.74 43.00
N LEU A 339 -11.24 13.90 42.74
CA LEU A 339 -10.19 13.57 43.71
C LEU A 339 -10.33 14.36 45.02
N ARG A 340 -10.69 15.65 44.97
CA ARG A 340 -10.95 16.43 46.19
C ARG A 340 -12.08 15.83 47.05
N ARG A 341 -13.16 15.38 46.42
CA ARG A 341 -14.31 14.78 47.13
C ARG A 341 -13.96 13.41 47.68
N GLU A 342 -13.23 12.60 46.91
CA GLU A 342 -12.80 11.27 47.35
C GLU A 342 -11.82 11.34 48.52
N VAL A 343 -10.89 12.31 48.54
CA VAL A 343 -10.01 12.52 49.71
C VAL A 343 -10.84 12.82 50.97
N ALA A 344 -11.84 13.70 50.86
CA ALA A 344 -12.72 14.02 52.00
C ALA A 344 -13.51 12.79 52.47
N ARG A 345 -14.14 12.08 51.53
CA ARG A 345 -14.92 10.86 51.82
C ARG A 345 -14.08 9.77 52.46
N ILE A 346 -12.91 9.47 51.91
CA ILE A 346 -12.01 8.42 52.42
C ILE A 346 -11.49 8.79 53.80
N ARG A 347 -11.19 10.07 54.05
CA ARG A 347 -10.76 10.54 55.37
C ARG A 347 -11.84 10.29 56.43
N GLU A 348 -13.11 10.49 56.08
CA GLU A 348 -14.24 10.23 56.97
C GLU A 348 -14.51 8.74 57.17
N GLU A 349 -14.50 7.93 56.09
CA GLU A 349 -14.90 6.51 56.12
C GLU A 349 -13.78 5.55 56.55
N HIS A 350 -12.52 5.86 56.24
CA HIS A 350 -11.41 4.91 56.29
C HIS A 350 -10.16 5.44 57.02
N GLY A 351 -10.20 6.66 57.55
CA GLY A 351 -9.10 7.27 58.30
C GLY A 351 -8.07 8.01 57.44
N ASP A 352 -7.06 8.61 58.09
CA ASP A 352 -6.18 9.59 57.44
C ASP A 352 -5.07 8.95 56.57
N GLU A 353 -4.66 7.71 56.85
CA GLU A 353 -3.53 7.07 56.14
C GLU A 353 -3.81 6.87 54.64
N LEU A 354 -4.97 6.30 54.29
CA LEU A 354 -5.36 6.10 52.90
C LEU A 354 -5.71 7.42 52.21
N ALA A 355 -6.37 8.33 52.94
CA ALA A 355 -6.70 9.67 52.44
C ALA A 355 -5.43 10.46 52.09
N HIS A 356 -4.37 10.33 52.88
CA HIS A 356 -3.07 10.96 52.62
C HIS A 356 -2.43 10.47 51.31
N GLN A 357 -2.54 9.18 50.98
CA GLN A 357 -2.02 8.63 49.72
C GLN A 357 -2.77 9.20 48.51
N VAL A 358 -4.10 9.28 48.58
CA VAL A 358 -4.93 9.88 47.52
C VAL A 358 -4.64 11.39 47.40
N GLU A 359 -4.41 12.07 48.52
CA GLU A 359 -4.01 13.48 48.55
C GLU A 359 -2.66 13.71 47.87
N CYS A 360 -1.66 12.86 48.14
CA CYS A 360 -0.37 12.90 47.43
C CYS A 360 -0.53 12.73 45.91
N TYR A 361 -1.41 11.82 45.48
CA TYR A 361 -1.74 11.64 44.06
C TYR A 361 -2.43 12.90 43.49
N ARG A 362 -3.42 13.45 44.19
CA ARG A 362 -4.14 14.67 43.80
C ARG A 362 -3.21 15.86 43.64
N MET A 363 -2.28 16.05 44.57
CA MET A 363 -1.31 17.15 44.51
C MET A 363 -0.35 17.01 43.33
N ARG A 364 0.07 15.78 43.01
CA ARG A 364 0.88 15.50 41.81
C ARG A 364 0.14 15.82 40.52
N GLN A 365 -1.10 15.36 40.40
CA GLN A 365 -1.97 15.67 39.26
C GLN A 365 -2.22 17.18 39.14
N GLY A 366 -2.39 17.88 40.26
CA GLY A 366 -2.50 19.35 40.31
C GLY A 366 -1.31 20.06 39.67
N ARG A 367 -0.08 19.66 40.02
CA ARG A 367 1.14 20.25 39.43
C ARG A 367 1.18 20.10 37.90
N PHE A 368 0.82 18.93 37.38
CA PHE A 368 0.74 18.72 35.93
C PHE A 368 -0.40 19.52 35.29
N ASN A 369 -1.54 19.62 35.96
CA ASN A 369 -2.66 20.45 35.49
C ASN A 369 -2.26 21.93 35.37
N ASP A 370 -1.42 22.44 36.27
CA ASP A 370 -0.93 23.82 36.18
C ASP A 370 -0.05 24.01 34.93
N ILE A 371 0.87 23.07 34.68
CA ILE A 371 1.69 23.04 33.45
C ILE A 371 0.80 22.96 32.19
N HIS A 372 -0.24 22.12 32.23
CA HIS A 372 -1.19 21.99 31.12
C HIS A 372 -1.94 23.30 30.85
N ARG A 373 -2.43 23.96 31.90
CA ARG A 373 -3.12 25.25 31.78
C ARG A 373 -2.22 26.31 31.19
N GLU A 374 -0.97 26.39 31.63
CA GLU A 374 0.00 27.35 31.09
C GLU A 374 0.27 27.11 29.60
N ARG A 375 0.53 25.86 29.20
CA ARG A 375 0.78 25.49 27.79
C ARG A 375 -0.43 25.76 26.91
N LEU A 376 -1.64 25.43 27.38
CA LEU A 376 -2.88 25.69 26.65
C LEU A 376 -3.18 27.20 26.56
N ALA A 377 -2.90 27.97 27.61
CA ALA A 377 -3.02 29.43 27.59
C ALA A 377 -2.04 30.06 26.58
N LYS A 378 -0.81 29.54 26.48
CA LYS A 378 0.15 29.92 25.44
C LYS A 378 -0.38 29.57 24.04
N LEU A 379 -0.96 28.37 23.87
CA LEU A 379 -1.58 27.95 22.60
C LEU A 379 -2.73 28.86 22.16
N ALA A 380 -3.60 29.28 23.09
CA ALA A 380 -4.73 30.14 22.77
C ALA A 380 -4.34 31.54 22.28
N LYS A 381 -3.08 31.96 22.50
CA LYS A 381 -2.52 33.21 21.99
C LYS A 381 -1.87 33.07 20.61
N VAL A 382 -1.75 31.85 20.08
CA VAL A 382 -1.14 31.62 18.77
C VAL A 382 -2.07 32.15 17.66
N PRO A 383 -1.56 32.92 16.68
CA PRO A 383 -2.35 33.35 15.53
C PRO A 383 -2.96 32.17 14.79
N GLY A 384 -4.27 32.21 14.52
CA GLY A 384 -4.99 31.12 13.86
C GLY A 384 -5.59 30.08 14.82
N PHE A 385 -5.38 30.21 16.14
CA PHE A 385 -6.14 29.43 17.11
C PHE A 385 -7.64 29.74 17.02
N SER A 386 -8.45 28.71 16.77
CA SER A 386 -9.91 28.78 16.64
C SER A 386 -10.65 27.92 17.68
N GLY A 387 -9.91 27.25 18.55
CA GLY A 387 -10.46 26.37 19.57
C GLY A 387 -10.99 27.12 20.79
N SER A 388 -11.45 26.36 21.78
CA SER A 388 -11.89 26.89 23.07
C SER A 388 -11.11 26.25 24.21
N LEU A 389 -10.81 27.05 25.23
CA LEU A 389 -10.31 26.54 26.52
C LEU A 389 -11.43 26.45 27.56
N GLN A 390 -12.69 26.71 27.17
CA GLN A 390 -13.81 26.57 28.08
C GLN A 390 -14.07 25.07 28.33
N PRO A 391 -14.14 24.65 29.61
CA PRO A 391 -14.50 23.27 29.92
C PRO A 391 -15.95 22.99 29.50
N GLY A 392 -16.19 21.84 28.88
CA GLY A 392 -17.52 21.35 28.53
C GLY A 392 -18.21 20.59 29.67
N THR A 393 -19.17 19.74 29.31
CA THR A 393 -19.91 18.89 30.25
C THR A 393 -19.57 17.43 30.00
N ALA A 394 -19.05 16.72 31.01
CA ALA A 394 -18.80 15.29 30.91
C ALA A 394 -20.10 14.49 30.82
N VAL A 395 -20.12 13.51 29.92
CA VAL A 395 -21.24 12.56 29.79
C VAL A 395 -21.26 11.61 30.98
N ASP A 396 -20.08 11.22 31.48
CA ASP A 396 -19.96 10.39 32.66
C ASP A 396 -20.31 11.19 33.92
N LYS A 397 -21.48 10.88 34.49
CA LYS A 397 -21.96 11.50 35.71
C LYS A 397 -21.31 10.94 36.97
N GLN A 398 -20.57 9.83 36.91
CA GLN A 398 -19.94 9.25 38.11
C GLN A 398 -18.85 10.19 38.66
N ARG A 399 -18.05 10.80 37.78
CA ARG A 399 -17.05 11.82 38.16
C ARG A 399 -17.63 13.18 38.51
N THR A 400 -18.90 13.46 38.21
CA THR A 400 -19.57 14.74 38.49
C THR A 400 -20.69 14.66 39.53
N ARG A 401 -21.09 13.45 39.98
CA ARG A 401 -22.15 13.25 40.97
C ARG A 401 -21.72 13.81 42.32
N GLY A 402 -22.21 15.01 42.66
CA GLY A 402 -21.95 15.70 43.93
C GLY A 402 -21.28 17.08 43.83
N GLY A 403 -21.15 17.69 42.65
CA GLY A 403 -20.68 19.07 42.52
C GLY A 403 -21.83 20.08 42.54
N VAL A 404 -21.86 20.96 43.56
CA VAL A 404 -22.59 22.24 43.53
C VAL A 404 -22.08 23.06 42.33
N ALA A 405 -22.99 23.72 41.61
CA ALA A 405 -22.66 24.61 40.49
C ALA A 405 -21.65 25.70 40.92
N PRO A 406 -20.73 26.13 40.03
CA PRO A 406 -19.75 27.16 40.38
C PRO A 406 -20.45 28.52 40.64
N PRO A 407 -19.95 29.36 41.56
CA PRO A 407 -20.38 30.75 41.63
C PRO A 407 -19.92 31.49 40.37
N ALA A 408 -20.80 32.34 39.86
CA ALA A 408 -20.57 33.18 38.71
C ALA A 408 -19.37 34.12 38.93
N ALA A 409 -18.70 34.45 37.83
CA ALA A 409 -17.57 35.35 37.78
C ALA A 409 -17.81 36.67 38.54
N GLU A 410 -17.00 36.93 39.56
CA GLU A 410 -16.80 38.30 40.03
C GLU A 410 -15.77 38.98 39.15
N SER A 411 -16.29 39.90 38.35
CA SER A 411 -15.55 41.01 37.76
C SER A 411 -14.88 41.80 38.89
N SER A 412 -13.57 41.96 38.85
CA SER A 412 -12.88 43.04 39.56
C SER A 412 -11.95 43.77 38.61
N ALA A 413 -12.27 45.04 38.44
CA ALA A 413 -11.60 46.00 37.61
C ALA A 413 -10.19 46.36 38.14
N ALA A 414 -9.34 46.70 37.17
CA ALA A 414 -8.22 47.64 37.18
C ALA A 414 -7.66 48.15 38.53
N ALA A 415 -6.38 47.83 38.76
CA ALA A 415 -5.40 48.79 39.29
C ALA A 415 -3.97 48.37 38.88
N SER A 416 -3.30 49.21 38.10
CA SER A 416 -1.84 49.40 38.07
C SER A 416 -1.55 50.75 38.76
N PRO A 417 -0.31 51.13 39.16
CA PRO A 417 1.04 50.67 38.76
C PRO A 417 1.95 50.37 40.01
N THR A 418 3.22 49.93 40.00
CA THR A 418 4.48 50.55 39.49
C THR A 418 5.69 49.66 39.86
N GLY A 419 6.74 49.62 39.00
CA GLY A 419 8.20 49.48 39.33
C GLY A 419 8.77 48.05 39.47
N ALA A 420 9.55 47.51 38.52
CA ALA A 420 11.03 47.59 38.35
C ALA A 420 11.77 46.64 39.34
N GLU A 421 12.69 45.72 39.01
CA GLU A 421 13.74 45.57 37.98
C GLU A 421 14.21 44.09 37.87
N GLY A 422 14.89 43.72 36.77
CA GLY A 422 15.96 42.69 36.61
C GLY A 422 15.69 41.20 36.91
N GLU A 423 16.27 40.18 36.27
CA GLU A 423 17.33 39.99 35.27
C GLU A 423 17.17 38.58 34.64
N ASP A 424 17.83 38.43 33.48
CA ASP A 424 18.16 37.26 32.64
C ASP A 424 18.16 35.83 33.24
N SER A 425 17.76 34.83 32.42
CA SER A 425 18.75 33.99 31.71
C SER A 425 18.09 32.97 30.76
N ASP A 426 18.46 33.06 29.49
CA ASP A 426 18.33 32.02 28.48
C ASP A 426 19.11 30.75 28.86
N ALA A 427 18.57 29.59 28.49
CA ALA A 427 19.37 28.39 28.20
C ALA A 427 18.58 27.50 27.23
N GLU A 428 18.95 27.61 25.95
CA GLU A 428 18.75 26.58 24.95
C GLU A 428 19.66 25.39 25.31
N GLU A 429 19.10 24.18 25.30
CA GLU A 429 19.90 22.95 25.23
C GLU A 429 19.51 22.21 23.95
N ASP A 430 20.38 22.40 22.96
CA ASP A 430 20.63 21.47 21.87
C ASP A 430 21.15 20.15 22.44
N GLU A 431 20.53 19.03 22.05
CA GLU A 431 21.21 17.73 22.07
C GLU A 431 21.01 17.05 20.72
N GLU A 432 22.02 17.21 19.86
CA GLU A 432 22.38 16.29 18.79
C GLU A 432 23.19 15.13 19.39
N GLU A 433 22.73 13.88 19.18
CA GLU A 433 23.52 12.74 18.66
C GLU A 433 22.62 11.55 18.28
#